data_AF-A0A2R6L0D7-F1
#
_entry.id   AF-A0A2R6L0D7-F1
#
_cell.length_a   1.000
_cell.length_b   1.000
_cell.length_c   1.000
_cell.angle_alpha   90.00
_cell.angle_beta   90.00
_cell.angle_gamma   90.00
#
_symmetry.space_group_name_H-M   'P 1'
#
loop_
_entity.id
_entity.type
_entity.pdbx_description
1 polymer ?
#
loop_
_entity_poly.entity_id
_entity_poly.type
_entity_poly.pdbx_seq_one_letter_code
_entity_poly.pdbx_strand_id
1 'polypeptide(L)'
;MEDWQRRTLLYVGTVFGAIAVFSVPYHYGMILLEGDEGRQFVQSVQVVVETFTATGYGSDSPWETTAMNLLVIVMDITGVALVFLALPVFAFPLLQDALSTTVPTRLEEATDHVVICTYTARAESLIDALTVRDVDYVLVEPDRERARELYESGYRVIAADPESADGLEAARVADARALVADVSDEVDTSIVLAA
;
A
#
# COMPACT_ATOMS: atom_id res chain seq x y z
N MET A 1 3.58 -4.90 -15.25
CA MET A 1 4.09 -4.02 -14.16
C MET A 1 2.88 -3.60 -13.38
N GLU A 2 2.87 -3.88 -12.08
CA GLU A 2 1.83 -3.38 -11.19
C GLU A 2 1.85 -1.84 -11.18
N ASP A 3 0.69 -1.20 -10.98
CA ASP A 3 0.57 0.26 -11.08
C ASP A 3 1.52 1.00 -10.13
N TRP A 4 1.82 0.40 -8.97
CA TRP A 4 2.77 0.94 -7.99
C TRP A 4 4.23 0.90 -8.48
N GLN A 5 4.65 -0.16 -9.17
CA GLN A 5 6.00 -0.27 -9.73
C GLN A 5 6.23 0.79 -10.81
N ARG A 6 5.22 1.02 -11.67
CA ARG A 6 5.30 2.05 -12.72
C ARG A 6 5.38 3.45 -12.13
N ARG A 7 4.58 3.76 -11.12
CA ARG A 7 4.61 5.06 -10.42
C ARG A 7 5.96 5.28 -9.73
N THR A 8 6.49 4.25 -9.08
CA THR A 8 7.81 4.28 -8.44
C THR A 8 8.91 4.57 -9.46
N LEU A 9 8.93 3.85 -10.58
CA LEU A 9 9.93 4.03 -11.63
C LEU A 9 9.87 5.46 -12.21
N LEU A 10 8.67 5.99 -12.45
CA LEU A 10 8.48 7.35 -12.94
C LEU A 10 8.95 8.40 -11.93
N TYR A 11 8.65 8.21 -10.65
CA TYR A 11 9.10 9.11 -9.60
C TYR A 11 10.64 9.12 -9.48
N VAL A 12 11.26 7.93 -9.41
CA VAL A 12 12.72 7.79 -9.36
C VAL A 12 13.35 8.44 -10.59
N GLY A 13 12.83 8.17 -11.79
CA GLY A 13 13.29 8.81 -13.03
C GLY A 13 13.15 10.34 -12.99
N THR A 14 12.09 10.86 -12.39
CA THR A 14 11.87 12.31 -12.22
C THR A 14 12.90 12.93 -11.29
N VAL A 15 13.22 12.29 -10.17
CA VAL A 15 14.25 12.75 -9.22
C VAL A 15 15.63 12.77 -9.88
N PHE A 16 16.05 11.68 -10.52
CA PHE A 16 17.34 11.63 -11.23
C PHE A 16 17.40 12.65 -12.37
N GLY A 17 16.31 12.82 -13.13
CA GLY A 17 16.20 13.83 -14.17
C GLY A 17 16.34 15.24 -13.61
N ALA A 18 15.66 15.56 -12.51
CA ALA A 18 15.74 16.86 -11.86
C ALA A 18 17.16 17.14 -11.33
N ILE A 19 17.81 16.17 -10.66
CA ILE A 19 19.20 16.30 -10.22
C ILE A 19 20.11 16.63 -11.40
N ALA A 20 20.01 15.91 -12.51
CA ALA A 20 20.81 16.18 -13.71
C ALA A 20 20.53 17.58 -14.28
N VAL A 21 19.26 17.98 -14.37
CA VAL A 21 18.83 19.28 -14.90
C VAL A 21 19.34 20.44 -14.04
N PHE A 22 19.36 20.32 -12.72
CA PHE A 22 19.87 21.37 -11.82
C PHE A 22 21.40 21.35 -11.68
N SER A 23 22.04 20.20 -11.82
CA SER A 23 23.50 20.07 -11.72
C SER A 23 24.23 20.86 -12.80
N VAL A 24 23.69 20.93 -14.01
CA VAL A 24 24.27 21.68 -15.14
C VAL A 24 24.33 23.19 -14.87
N PRO A 25 23.21 23.90 -14.64
CA PRO A 25 23.23 25.35 -14.37
C PRO A 25 23.96 25.66 -13.06
N TYR A 26 23.89 24.79 -12.04
CA TYR A 26 24.65 24.98 -10.81
C TYR A 26 26.16 24.94 -11.07
N HIS A 27 26.64 23.95 -11.82
CA HIS A 27 28.05 23.84 -12.17
C HIS A 27 28.57 25.05 -12.95
N TYR A 28 27.87 25.46 -13.99
CA TYR A 28 28.25 26.64 -14.76
C TYR A 28 28.11 27.93 -13.95
N GLY A 29 27.13 28.02 -13.05
CA GLY A 29 26.98 29.14 -12.14
C GLY A 29 28.18 29.29 -11.20
N MET A 30 28.67 28.20 -10.60
CA MET A 30 29.86 28.21 -9.76
C MET A 30 31.11 28.67 -10.52
N ILE A 31 31.30 28.22 -11.76
CA ILE A 31 32.46 28.61 -12.57
C ILE A 31 32.36 30.08 -13.02
N LEU A 32 31.20 30.50 -13.55
CA LEU A 32 31.06 31.78 -14.26
C LEU A 32 30.72 32.95 -13.33
N LEU A 33 29.99 32.70 -12.24
CA LEU A 33 29.48 33.75 -11.35
C LEU A 33 30.26 33.81 -10.03
N GLU A 34 30.72 32.65 -9.53
CA GLU A 34 31.46 32.56 -8.25
C GLU A 34 32.97 32.36 -8.46
N GLY A 35 33.43 32.16 -9.70
CA GLY A 35 34.87 32.08 -10.04
C GLY A 35 35.55 30.75 -9.69
N ASP A 36 34.80 29.67 -9.48
CA ASP A 36 35.32 28.33 -9.14
C ASP A 36 35.74 27.53 -10.39
N GLU A 37 36.72 28.04 -11.15
CA GLU A 37 37.13 27.51 -12.46
C GLU A 37 37.67 26.07 -12.42
N GLY A 38 38.09 25.57 -11.26
CA GLY A 38 38.67 24.24 -11.07
C GLY A 38 37.66 23.16 -10.67
N ARG A 39 36.38 23.51 -10.53
CA ARG A 39 35.37 22.63 -9.97
C ARG A 39 35.14 21.38 -10.82
N GLN A 40 35.02 20.23 -10.18
CA GLN A 40 34.59 19.01 -10.85
C GLN A 40 33.06 18.95 -10.91
N PHE A 41 32.51 18.47 -12.03
CA PHE A 41 31.05 18.33 -12.18
C PHE A 41 30.41 17.48 -11.07
N VAL A 42 31.11 16.45 -10.60
CA VAL A 42 30.63 15.59 -9.49
C VAL A 42 30.43 16.37 -8.19
N GLN A 43 31.24 17.40 -7.92
CA GLN A 43 31.07 18.26 -6.73
C GLN A 43 29.81 19.11 -6.85
N SER A 44 29.44 19.53 -8.07
CA SER A 44 28.16 20.22 -8.31
C SER A 44 26.98 19.28 -8.16
N VAL A 45 27.06 18.04 -8.68
CA VAL A 45 26.02 17.01 -8.48
C VAL A 45 25.83 16.71 -7.00
N GLN A 46 26.93 16.56 -6.25
CA GLN A 46 26.89 16.29 -4.81
C GLN A 46 26.07 17.36 -4.08
N VAL A 47 26.31 18.64 -4.36
CA VAL A 47 25.58 19.74 -3.71
C VAL A 47 24.10 19.72 -4.07
N VAL A 48 23.75 19.46 -5.34
CA VAL A 48 22.33 19.32 -5.74
C VAL A 48 21.67 18.15 -5.01
N VAL A 49 22.37 17.03 -4.83
CA VAL A 49 21.87 15.88 -4.05
C VAL A 49 21.68 16.26 -2.59
N GLU A 50 22.64 16.95 -1.98
CA GLU A 50 22.54 17.43 -0.58
C GLU A 50 21.35 18.38 -0.38
N THR A 51 21.10 19.26 -1.35
CA THR A 51 19.94 20.16 -1.37
C THR A 51 18.64 19.37 -1.49
N PHE A 52 18.54 18.46 -2.45
CA PHE A 52 17.30 17.71 -2.71
C PHE A 52 16.94 16.74 -1.58
N THR A 53 17.96 16.24 -0.87
CA THR A 53 17.78 15.39 0.31
C THR A 53 17.58 16.19 1.60
N ALA A 54 17.61 17.53 1.53
CA ALA A 54 17.61 18.43 2.68
C ALA A 54 18.70 18.10 3.72
N THR A 55 19.81 17.49 3.28
CA THR A 55 20.98 17.23 4.13
C THR A 55 21.75 18.52 4.41
N GLY A 56 21.99 19.31 3.35
CA GLY A 56 22.52 20.66 3.44
C GLY A 56 23.79 20.81 4.27
N TYR A 57 24.89 20.13 3.90
CA TYR A 57 26.16 20.26 4.62
C TYR A 57 26.76 21.67 4.56
N GLY A 58 26.25 22.53 3.67
CA GLY A 58 26.67 23.92 3.55
C GLY A 58 28.03 24.09 2.88
N SER A 59 28.48 23.10 2.11
CA SER A 59 29.82 23.04 1.52
C SER A 59 30.17 24.25 0.63
N ASP A 60 29.18 24.84 -0.03
CA ASP A 60 29.34 26.00 -0.94
C ASP A 60 28.67 27.27 -0.41
N SER A 61 28.10 27.24 0.80
CA SER A 61 27.48 28.44 1.39
C SER A 61 28.54 29.31 2.08
N PRO A 62 28.47 30.64 1.94
CA PRO A 62 27.48 31.43 1.19
C PRO A 62 27.84 31.61 -0.29
N TRP A 63 26.81 31.78 -1.14
CA TRP A 63 26.98 32.24 -2.53
C TRP A 63 27.02 33.77 -2.60
N GLU A 64 27.97 34.34 -3.33
CA GLU A 64 28.16 35.80 -3.39
C GLU A 64 27.16 36.47 -4.35
N THR A 65 26.76 35.79 -5.43
CA THR A 65 25.89 36.38 -6.45
C THR A 65 24.41 36.14 -6.19
N THR A 66 23.59 37.15 -6.47
CA THR A 66 22.12 37.05 -6.35
C THR A 66 21.55 35.94 -7.24
N ALA A 67 22.13 35.74 -8.43
CA ALA A 67 21.68 34.71 -9.36
C ALA A 67 21.87 33.29 -8.80
N MET A 68 23.01 33.01 -8.15
CA MET A 68 23.24 31.73 -7.51
C MET A 68 22.33 31.52 -6.30
N ASN A 69 22.14 32.55 -5.47
CA ASN A 69 21.18 32.48 -4.37
C ASN A 69 19.75 32.16 -4.86
N LEU A 70 19.29 32.77 -5.96
CA LEU A 70 17.98 32.46 -6.55
C LEU A 70 17.91 31.03 -7.09
N LEU A 71 18.98 30.54 -7.72
CA LEU A 71 19.04 29.15 -8.19
C LEU A 71 18.91 28.17 -7.02
N VAL A 72 19.63 28.42 -5.93
CA VAL A 72 19.57 27.58 -4.71
C VAL A 72 18.17 27.59 -4.10
N ILE A 73 17.53 28.75 -3.99
CA ILE A 73 16.14 28.83 -3.50
C ILE A 73 15.19 27.97 -4.35
N VAL A 74 15.33 28.00 -5.67
CA VAL A 74 14.51 27.15 -6.56
C VAL A 74 14.82 25.68 -6.37
N MET A 75 16.11 25.32 -6.20
CA MET A 75 16.52 23.95 -5.90
C MET A 75 15.94 23.45 -4.57
N ASP A 76 15.99 24.26 -3.51
CA ASP A 76 15.44 23.93 -2.19
C ASP A 76 13.92 23.66 -2.28
N ILE A 77 13.17 24.58 -2.89
CA ILE A 77 11.71 24.44 -3.05
C ILE A 77 11.38 23.19 -3.87
N THR A 78 12.14 22.95 -4.94
CA THR A 78 11.90 21.79 -5.82
C THR A 78 12.24 20.48 -5.10
N GLY A 79 13.37 20.42 -4.41
CA GLY A 79 13.80 19.25 -3.64
C GLY A 79 12.78 18.87 -2.57
N VAL A 80 12.36 19.86 -1.77
CA VAL A 80 11.30 19.67 -0.76
C VAL A 80 10.01 19.20 -1.41
N ALA A 81 9.54 19.85 -2.48
CA ALA A 81 8.32 19.45 -3.17
C ALA A 81 8.39 17.99 -3.66
N LEU A 82 9.52 17.56 -4.23
CA LEU A 82 9.72 16.18 -4.68
C LEU A 82 9.60 15.18 -3.52
N VAL A 83 10.23 15.44 -2.38
CA VAL A 83 10.14 14.55 -1.20
C VAL A 83 8.69 14.45 -0.69
N PHE A 84 7.99 15.58 -0.57
CA PHE A 84 6.60 15.61 -0.12
C PHE A 84 5.64 14.94 -1.12
N LEU A 85 5.93 15.00 -2.42
CA LEU A 85 5.16 14.28 -3.45
C LEU A 85 5.43 12.77 -3.41
N ALA A 86 6.61 12.34 -2.97
CA ALA A 86 6.93 10.92 -2.78
C ALA A 86 6.15 10.31 -1.62
N LEU A 87 6.10 11.03 -0.49
CA LEU A 87 5.65 10.46 0.78
C LEU A 87 4.29 9.73 0.69
N PRO A 88 3.22 10.30 0.09
CA PRO A 88 1.94 9.59 -0.04
C PRO A 88 2.02 8.33 -0.91
N VAL A 89 2.86 8.33 -1.94
CA VAL A 89 3.00 7.21 -2.87
C VAL A 89 3.73 6.02 -2.23
N PHE A 90 4.65 6.29 -1.30
CA PHE A 90 5.46 5.25 -0.65
C PHE A 90 4.98 4.90 0.76
N ALA A 91 4.67 5.90 1.58
CA ALA A 91 4.32 5.67 2.98
C ALA A 91 2.93 5.05 3.15
N PHE A 92 1.93 5.46 2.37
CA PHE A 92 0.58 4.88 2.51
C PHE A 92 0.54 3.39 2.17
N PRO A 93 1.11 2.91 1.05
CA PRO A 93 1.11 1.47 0.77
C PRO A 93 1.88 0.67 1.82
N LEU A 94 3.06 1.14 2.23
CA LEU A 94 3.84 0.46 3.26
C LEU A 94 3.12 0.43 4.62
N LEU A 95 2.40 1.49 4.96
CA LEU A 95 1.60 1.55 6.17
C LEU A 95 0.37 0.65 6.06
N GLN A 96 -0.29 0.57 4.91
CA GLN A 96 -1.41 -0.34 4.65
C GLN A 96 -0.96 -1.80 4.78
N ASP A 97 0.19 -2.16 4.22
CA ASP A 97 0.77 -3.50 4.32
C ASP A 97 1.18 -3.83 5.76
N ALA A 98 1.83 -2.89 6.46
CA ALA A 98 2.29 -3.09 7.84
C ALA A 98 1.13 -3.16 8.84
N LEU A 99 0.07 -2.41 8.61
CA LEU A 99 -1.18 -2.46 9.38
C LEU A 99 -2.16 -3.46 8.76
N SER A 100 -1.73 -4.25 7.78
CA SER A 100 -2.63 -5.16 7.12
C SER A 100 -2.93 -6.32 8.07
N THR A 101 -4.15 -6.34 8.62
CA THR A 101 -4.64 -7.51 9.33
C THR A 101 -4.82 -8.59 8.28
N THR A 102 -3.91 -9.58 8.28
CA THR A 102 -4.00 -10.69 7.33
C THR A 102 -5.22 -11.51 7.71
N VAL A 103 -6.31 -11.34 6.95
CA VAL A 103 -7.50 -12.17 7.11
C VAL A 103 -7.06 -13.62 6.93
N PRO A 104 -7.37 -14.53 7.87
CA PRO A 104 -7.06 -15.93 7.71
C PRO A 104 -7.67 -16.46 6.41
N THR A 105 -6.97 -17.32 5.68
CA THR A 105 -7.53 -17.97 4.47
C THR A 105 -8.11 -19.34 4.77
N ARG A 106 -7.91 -19.84 6.00
CA ARG A 106 -8.30 -21.19 6.44
C ARG A 106 -8.52 -21.21 7.94
N LEU A 107 -9.43 -22.05 8.41
CA LEU A 107 -9.59 -22.40 9.81
C LEU A 107 -8.58 -23.49 10.21
N GLU A 108 -7.74 -23.21 11.20
CA GLU A 108 -6.79 -24.20 11.72
C GLU A 108 -7.50 -25.30 12.48
N GLU A 109 -8.45 -24.95 13.36
CA GLU A 109 -9.23 -25.87 14.19
C GLU A 109 -10.67 -25.36 14.30
N ALA A 110 -11.65 -26.16 13.88
CA ALA A 110 -13.08 -25.89 14.07
C ALA A 110 -13.88 -27.18 13.87
N THR A 111 -14.87 -27.41 14.74
CA THR A 111 -15.84 -28.50 14.67
C THR A 111 -17.17 -28.02 15.22
N ASP A 112 -18.30 -28.54 14.74
CA ASP A 112 -19.64 -28.20 15.22
C ASP A 112 -20.02 -26.71 15.07
N HIS A 113 -19.40 -26.03 14.09
CA HIS A 113 -19.65 -24.64 13.73
C HIS A 113 -20.60 -24.50 12.53
N VAL A 114 -21.10 -23.29 12.29
CA VAL A 114 -21.89 -22.96 11.09
C VAL A 114 -21.01 -22.25 10.06
N VAL A 115 -20.95 -22.79 8.85
CA VAL A 115 -20.29 -22.13 7.71
C VAL A 115 -21.31 -21.23 7.02
N ILE A 116 -20.99 -19.94 6.91
CA ILE A 116 -21.84 -18.94 6.26
C ILE A 116 -21.12 -18.46 5.00
N CYS A 117 -21.71 -18.75 3.85
CA CYS A 117 -21.14 -18.40 2.55
C CYS A 117 -21.52 -16.97 2.17
N THR A 118 -20.54 -16.07 2.20
CA THR A 118 -20.65 -14.63 1.89
C THR A 118 -21.48 -13.83 2.90
N TYR A 119 -21.05 -12.60 3.18
CA TYR A 119 -21.79 -11.72 4.08
C TYR A 119 -22.99 -11.07 3.39
N THR A 120 -24.18 -11.19 3.99
CA THR A 120 -25.39 -10.48 3.59
C THR A 120 -26.10 -9.87 4.80
N ALA A 121 -27.06 -8.96 4.57
CA ALA A 121 -27.87 -8.40 5.66
C ALA A 121 -28.68 -9.48 6.41
N ARG A 122 -29.02 -10.59 5.74
CA ARG A 122 -29.67 -11.74 6.38
C ARG A 122 -28.67 -12.57 7.18
N ALA A 123 -27.45 -12.75 6.66
CA ALA A 123 -26.35 -13.40 7.38
C ALA A 123 -26.01 -12.66 8.69
N GLU A 124 -26.02 -11.32 8.71
CA GLU A 124 -25.81 -10.51 9.92
C GLU A 124 -26.80 -10.88 11.03
N SER A 125 -28.10 -10.91 10.69
CA SER A 125 -29.15 -11.30 11.63
C SER A 125 -28.99 -12.74 12.14
N LEU A 126 -28.50 -13.64 11.29
CA LEU A 126 -28.20 -15.03 11.67
C LEU A 126 -27.01 -15.08 12.63
N ILE A 127 -25.93 -14.34 12.35
CA ILE A 127 -24.73 -14.28 13.17
C ILE A 127 -25.04 -13.78 14.57
N ASP A 128 -25.85 -12.73 14.70
CA ASP A 128 -26.33 -12.25 16.00
C ASP A 128 -27.07 -13.35 16.76
N ALA A 129 -27.94 -14.08 16.07
CA ALA A 129 -28.71 -15.18 16.65
C ALA A 129 -27.83 -16.38 17.08
N LEU A 130 -26.76 -16.68 16.34
CA LEU A 130 -25.78 -17.73 16.67
C LEU A 130 -24.91 -17.31 17.85
N THR A 131 -24.45 -16.06 17.86
CA THR A 131 -23.64 -15.48 18.94
C THR A 131 -24.38 -15.49 20.27
N VAL A 132 -25.67 -15.11 20.28
CA VAL A 132 -26.52 -15.18 21.49
C VAL A 132 -26.69 -16.61 22.02
N ARG A 133 -26.58 -17.62 21.14
CA ARG A 133 -26.71 -19.04 21.49
C ARG A 133 -25.38 -19.73 21.73
N ASP A 134 -24.27 -18.99 21.71
CA ASP A 134 -22.91 -19.52 21.85
C ASP A 134 -22.60 -20.63 20.83
N VAL A 135 -23.06 -20.44 19.58
CA VAL A 135 -22.77 -21.32 18.45
C VAL A 135 -21.69 -20.68 17.60
N ASP A 136 -20.55 -21.37 17.46
CA ASP A 136 -19.46 -20.93 16.60
C ASP A 136 -19.89 -20.83 15.14
N TYR A 137 -19.37 -19.84 14.43
CA TYR A 137 -19.59 -19.65 13.00
C TYR A 137 -18.32 -19.20 12.30
N VAL A 138 -18.29 -19.35 10.98
CA VAL A 138 -17.26 -18.75 10.12
C VAL A 138 -17.93 -18.18 8.87
N LEU A 139 -17.57 -16.95 8.51
CA LEU A 139 -17.88 -16.36 7.22
C LEU A 139 -16.82 -16.75 6.19
N VAL A 140 -17.25 -17.16 5.01
CA VAL A 140 -16.39 -17.41 3.85
C VAL A 140 -16.65 -16.29 2.85
N GLU A 141 -15.73 -15.34 2.74
CA GLU A 141 -15.92 -14.14 1.92
C GLU A 141 -14.89 -14.11 0.76
N PRO A 142 -15.34 -14.16 -0.51
CA PRO A 142 -14.43 -14.16 -1.65
C PRO A 142 -13.77 -12.79 -1.91
N ASP A 143 -14.42 -11.68 -1.53
CA ASP A 143 -13.86 -10.34 -1.67
C ASP A 143 -12.89 -10.05 -0.51
N ARG A 144 -11.61 -9.83 -0.81
CA ARG A 144 -10.57 -9.65 0.21
C ARG A 144 -10.73 -8.35 1.00
N GLU A 145 -11.12 -7.27 0.34
CA GLU A 145 -11.38 -6.00 0.99
C GLU A 145 -12.58 -6.15 1.94
N ARG A 146 -13.65 -6.81 1.51
CA ARG A 146 -14.83 -7.08 2.34
C ARG A 146 -14.51 -8.00 3.51
N ALA A 147 -13.77 -9.08 3.26
CA ALA A 147 -13.33 -10.01 4.30
C ALA A 147 -12.50 -9.29 5.37
N ARG A 148 -11.67 -8.32 4.96
CA ARG A 148 -10.89 -7.49 5.87
C ARG A 148 -11.77 -6.60 6.73
N GLU A 149 -12.71 -5.88 6.14
CA GLU A 149 -13.66 -5.03 6.88
C GLU A 149 -14.42 -5.84 7.95
N LEU A 150 -14.88 -7.03 7.60
CA LEU A 150 -15.58 -7.94 8.51
C LEU A 150 -14.66 -8.44 9.63
N TYR A 151 -13.43 -8.82 9.30
CA TYR A 151 -12.44 -9.26 10.28
C TYR A 151 -12.11 -8.14 11.29
N GLU A 152 -11.89 -6.92 10.80
CA GLU A 152 -11.63 -5.75 11.64
C GLU A 152 -12.85 -5.36 12.50
N SER A 153 -14.05 -5.67 12.03
CA SER A 153 -15.30 -5.48 12.78
C SER A 153 -15.57 -6.57 13.82
N GLY A 154 -14.68 -7.55 13.96
CA GLY A 154 -14.75 -8.61 14.96
C GLY A 154 -15.50 -9.87 14.51
N TYR A 155 -15.93 -9.97 13.25
CA TYR A 155 -16.52 -11.19 12.73
C TYR A 155 -15.45 -12.27 12.52
N ARG A 156 -15.79 -13.53 12.80
CA ARG A 156 -14.94 -14.67 12.42
C ARG A 156 -15.10 -14.94 10.91
N VAL A 157 -14.10 -14.56 10.12
CA VAL A 157 -14.13 -14.64 8.65
C VAL A 157 -12.83 -15.22 8.10
N ILE A 158 -12.95 -15.97 7.01
CA ILE A 158 -11.84 -16.38 6.17
C ILE A 158 -11.98 -15.79 4.75
N ALA A 159 -10.85 -15.41 4.15
CA ALA A 159 -10.77 -14.96 2.77
C ALA A 159 -10.61 -16.17 1.83
N ALA A 160 -11.73 -16.73 1.38
CA ALA A 160 -11.79 -17.90 0.51
C ALA A 160 -13.05 -17.86 -0.37
N ASP A 161 -13.05 -18.63 -1.46
CA ASP A 161 -14.17 -18.70 -2.40
C ASP A 161 -15.16 -19.80 -1.99
N PRO A 162 -16.40 -19.45 -1.59
CA PRO A 162 -17.40 -20.43 -1.16
C PRO A 162 -17.97 -21.28 -2.31
N GLU A 163 -17.77 -20.88 -3.58
CA GLU A 163 -18.14 -21.68 -4.75
C GLU A 163 -17.10 -22.76 -5.11
N SER A 164 -15.96 -22.75 -4.41
CA SER A 164 -14.86 -23.69 -4.65
C SER A 164 -14.78 -24.76 -3.55
N ALA A 165 -14.51 -26.00 -3.94
CA ALA A 165 -14.29 -27.10 -2.99
C ALA A 165 -13.12 -26.79 -2.03
N ASP A 166 -12.03 -26.22 -2.55
CA ASP A 166 -10.85 -25.83 -1.74
C ASP A 166 -11.20 -24.75 -0.70
N GLY A 167 -12.08 -23.80 -1.04
CA GLY A 167 -12.52 -22.75 -0.13
C GLY A 167 -13.43 -23.28 0.97
N LEU A 168 -14.35 -24.20 0.63
CA LEU A 168 -15.19 -24.88 1.62
C LEU A 168 -14.39 -25.85 2.51
N GLU A 169 -13.36 -26.51 1.96
CA GLU A 169 -12.41 -27.30 2.74
C GLU A 169 -11.61 -26.41 3.70
N ALA A 170 -11.19 -25.22 3.26
CA ALA A 170 -10.53 -24.24 4.11
C ALA A 170 -11.45 -23.74 5.25
N ALA A 171 -12.77 -23.76 5.04
CA ALA A 171 -13.78 -23.50 6.07
C ALA A 171 -14.12 -24.72 6.94
N ARG A 172 -13.47 -25.88 6.69
CA ARG A 172 -13.76 -27.16 7.34
C ARG A 172 -15.24 -27.56 7.27
N VAL A 173 -15.85 -27.42 6.10
CA VAL A 173 -17.28 -27.72 5.89
C VAL A 173 -17.66 -29.16 6.31
N ALA A 174 -16.75 -30.13 6.16
CA ALA A 174 -16.99 -31.53 6.53
C ALA A 174 -17.20 -31.74 8.03
N ASP A 175 -16.63 -30.87 8.87
CA ASP A 175 -16.74 -30.89 10.33
C ASP A 175 -17.81 -29.91 10.86
N ALA A 176 -18.47 -29.18 9.94
CA ALA A 176 -19.45 -28.16 10.28
C ALA A 176 -20.82 -28.79 10.64
N ARG A 177 -21.53 -28.14 11.55
CA ARG A 177 -22.92 -28.49 11.90
C ARG A 177 -23.87 -28.21 10.74
N ALA A 178 -23.63 -27.11 10.03
CA ALA A 178 -24.46 -26.65 8.93
C ALA A 178 -23.68 -25.72 8.01
N LEU A 179 -24.12 -25.64 6.76
CA LEU A 179 -23.72 -24.64 5.78
C LEU A 179 -24.92 -23.79 5.41
N VAL A 180 -24.71 -22.47 5.28
CA VAL A 180 -25.73 -21.49 4.89
C VAL A 180 -25.26 -20.81 3.62
N ALA A 181 -26.00 -21.05 2.53
CA ALA A 181 -25.89 -20.34 1.27
C ALA A 181 -27.14 -19.45 1.12
N ASP A 182 -26.93 -18.14 0.98
CA ASP A 182 -28.01 -17.15 0.91
C ASP A 182 -27.58 -15.93 0.07
N VAL A 183 -27.08 -16.19 -1.15
CA VAL A 183 -26.54 -15.18 -2.06
C VAL A 183 -27.48 -14.96 -3.25
N SER A 184 -27.56 -15.92 -4.15
CA SER A 184 -28.45 -15.94 -5.31
C SER A 184 -28.65 -17.39 -5.75
N ASP A 185 -29.75 -17.71 -6.42
CA ASP A 185 -30.05 -19.10 -6.82
C ASP A 185 -28.90 -19.78 -7.59
N GLU A 186 -28.22 -19.03 -8.46
CA GLU A 186 -27.09 -19.52 -9.27
C GLU A 186 -25.86 -19.80 -8.40
N VAL A 187 -25.50 -18.86 -7.53
CA VAL A 187 -24.33 -18.96 -6.62
C VAL A 187 -24.59 -20.00 -5.53
N ASP A 188 -25.79 -20.02 -4.96
CA ASP A 188 -26.19 -20.99 -3.93
C ASP A 188 -26.17 -22.42 -4.48
N THR A 189 -26.58 -22.62 -5.74
CA THR A 189 -26.46 -23.91 -6.41
C THR A 189 -24.98 -24.31 -6.57
N SER A 190 -24.12 -23.37 -6.96
CA SER A 190 -22.67 -23.57 -7.10
C SER A 190 -22.04 -24.00 -5.77
N ILE A 191 -22.32 -23.28 -4.69
CA ILE A 191 -21.87 -23.57 -3.32
C ILE A 191 -22.33 -24.97 -2.90
N VAL A 192 -23.61 -25.30 -3.09
CA VAL A 192 -24.17 -26.60 -2.69
C VAL A 192 -23.55 -27.76 -3.49
N LEU A 193 -23.17 -27.54 -4.75
CA LEU A 193 -22.48 -28.55 -5.55
C LEU A 193 -21.01 -28.73 -5.17
N ALA A 194 -20.39 -27.70 -4.60
CA ALA A 194 -18.99 -27.72 -4.15
C ALA A 194 -18.81 -28.32 -2.74
N ALA A 195 -19.85 -28.28 -1.90
CA ALA A 195 -19.87 -28.77 -0.52
C ALA A 195 -19.92 -30.30 -0.40
#